data_AF-A0A7X7HDM4-F1
#
_entry.id   AF-A0A7X7HDM4-F1
#
_cell.length_a   1.000
_cell.length_b   1.000
_cell.length_c   1.000
_cell.angle_alpha   90.00
_cell.angle_beta   90.00
_cell.angle_gamma   90.00
#
_symmetry.space_group_name_H-M   'P 1'
#
loop_
_entity.id
_entity.type
_entity.pdbx_description
1 polymer ?
#
loop_
_entity_poly.entity_id
_entity_poly.type
_entity_poly.pdbx_seq_one_letter_code
_entity_poly.pdbx_strand_id
1 'polypeptide(L)'
;MWIDASNGVAGDMLLGALLDAGAPLDAVQAAVDAVVPGSVRLRTETVSRAGMRATKLHVDVLVEDPPHRTWAAIRQMLAEAELAEETRALAHDAFERLAVAEARVHGTRPDEVHFHE
;
A
#
# COMPACT_ATOMS: atom_id res chain seq x y z
N MET A 1 -12.73 7.19 -12.53
CA MET A 1 -12.69 5.77 -12.12
C MET A 1 -13.86 5.53 -11.16
N TRP A 2 -14.57 4.41 -11.29
CA TRP A 2 -15.61 3.98 -10.34
C TRP A 2 -15.13 2.69 -9.66
N ILE A 3 -15.22 2.63 -8.34
CA ILE A 3 -14.83 1.46 -7.53
C ILE A 3 -16.05 1.03 -6.72
N ASP A 4 -16.49 -0.21 -6.91
CA ASP A 4 -17.44 -0.88 -6.01
C ASP A 4 -16.67 -1.77 -5.04
N ALA A 5 -16.46 -1.26 -3.84
CA ALA A 5 -15.83 -1.97 -2.73
C ALA A 5 -16.86 -2.38 -1.67
N SER A 6 -18.13 -2.55 -2.03
CA SER A 6 -19.21 -2.93 -1.10
C SER A 6 -18.94 -4.23 -0.34
N ASN A 7 -18.19 -5.15 -0.94
CA ASN A 7 -17.75 -6.41 -0.33
C ASN A 7 -16.25 -6.41 0.02
N GLY A 8 -15.63 -5.24 0.07
CA GLY A 8 -14.20 -5.05 0.27
C GLY A 8 -13.36 -5.23 -0.99
N VAL A 9 -12.14 -4.70 -0.95
CA VAL A 9 -11.10 -4.90 -1.96
C VAL A 9 -9.75 -4.89 -1.26
N ALA A 10 -8.93 -5.92 -1.50
CA ALA A 10 -7.57 -5.96 -0.99
C ALA A 10 -6.66 -5.00 -1.78
N GLY A 11 -5.62 -4.47 -1.13
CA GLY A 11 -4.73 -3.48 -1.73
C GLY A 11 -4.03 -3.96 -3.00
N ASP A 12 -3.63 -5.24 -3.04
CA ASP A 12 -3.02 -5.87 -4.23
C ASP A 12 -4.01 -6.01 -5.39
N MET A 13 -5.28 -6.29 -5.11
CA MET A 13 -6.34 -6.33 -6.13
C MET A 13 -6.60 -4.95 -6.72
N LEU A 14 -6.71 -3.92 -5.88
CA LEU A 14 -6.92 -2.55 -6.35
C LEU A 14 -5.72 -2.05 -7.16
N LEU A 15 -4.50 -2.24 -6.65
CA LEU A 15 -3.30 -1.82 -7.35
C LEU A 15 -3.10 -2.62 -8.65
N GLY A 16 -3.39 -3.92 -8.65
CA GLY A 16 -3.40 -4.74 -9.86
C GLY A 16 -4.36 -4.21 -10.93
N ALA A 17 -5.55 -3.75 -10.54
CA ALA A 17 -6.50 -3.14 -11.46
C ALA A 17 -6.01 -1.80 -12.03
N LEU A 18 -5.35 -0.96 -11.22
CA LEU A 18 -4.75 0.31 -11.68
C LEU A 18 -3.59 0.07 -12.66
N LEU A 19 -2.77 -0.95 -12.41
CA LEU A 19 -1.71 -1.38 -13.32
C LEU A 19 -2.30 -1.88 -14.66
N ASP A 20 -3.38 -2.68 -14.61
CA ASP A 20 -4.09 -3.12 -15.83
C ASP A 20 -4.69 -1.95 -16.62
N ALA A 21 -5.13 -0.89 -15.92
CA ALA A 21 -5.66 0.34 -16.53
C ALA A 21 -4.57 1.23 -17.17
N GLY A 22 -3.29 0.86 -17.06
CA GLY A 22 -2.17 1.51 -17.72
C GLY A 22 -1.20 2.25 -16.79
N ALA A 23 -1.32 2.11 -15.48
CA ALA A 23 -0.33 2.67 -14.56
C ALA A 23 1.04 1.97 -14.76
N PRO A 24 2.15 2.73 -14.84
CA PRO A 24 3.48 2.16 -15.06
C PRO A 24 4.02 1.46 -13.80
N LEU A 25 4.29 0.15 -13.90
CA LEU A 25 4.77 -0.69 -12.78
C LEU A 25 6.10 -0.19 -12.21
N ASP A 26 7.00 0.27 -13.07
CA ASP A 26 8.31 0.81 -12.70
C ASP A 26 8.19 2.10 -11.87
N ALA A 27 7.24 2.97 -12.19
CA ALA A 27 6.98 4.17 -11.38
C ALA A 27 6.40 3.81 -10.00
N VAL A 28 5.51 2.82 -9.94
CA VAL A 28 4.95 2.33 -8.67
C VAL A 28 6.04 1.67 -7.82
N GLN A 29 6.90 0.84 -8.42
CA GLN A 29 8.06 0.24 -7.75
C GLN A 29 8.99 1.33 -7.20
N ALA A 30 9.31 2.36 -8.00
CA ALA A 30 10.15 3.47 -7.57
C ALA A 30 9.56 4.24 -6.38
N ALA A 31 8.23 4.46 -6.36
CA ALA A 31 7.57 5.09 -5.23
C ALA A 31 7.63 4.24 -3.95
N VAL A 32 7.50 2.91 -4.07
CA VAL A 32 7.68 1.99 -2.93
C VAL A 32 9.13 2.00 -2.44
N ASP A 33 10.09 1.94 -3.36
CA ASP A 33 11.52 1.97 -3.02
C ASP A 33 11.96 3.29 -2.37
N ALA A 34 11.31 4.41 -2.71
CA ALA A 34 11.57 5.70 -2.05
C ALA A 34 11.21 5.69 -0.56
N VAL A 35 10.30 4.82 -0.12
CA VAL A 35 9.84 4.71 1.27
C VAL A 35 10.50 3.54 2.00
N VAL A 36 10.62 2.39 1.34
CA VAL A 36 11.16 1.13 1.89
C VAL A 36 12.17 0.50 0.93
N PRO A 37 13.34 1.13 0.75
CA PRO A 37 14.29 0.76 -0.30
C PRO A 37 14.72 -0.71 -0.19
N GLY A 38 14.61 -1.44 -1.30
CA GLY A 38 15.08 -2.83 -1.40
C GLY A 38 14.32 -3.82 -0.52
N SER A 39 13.21 -3.42 0.09
CA SER A 39 12.43 -4.27 1.00
C SER A 39 11.33 -5.06 0.28
N VAL A 40 10.86 -4.57 -0.87
CA VAL A 40 9.70 -5.11 -1.58
C VAL A 40 9.95 -5.14 -3.09
N ARG A 41 9.54 -6.24 -3.74
CA ARG A 41 9.46 -6.35 -5.20
C ARG A 41 8.01 -6.46 -5.62
N LEU A 42 7.59 -5.60 -6.53
CA LEU A 42 6.31 -5.71 -7.21
C LEU A 42 6.47 -6.47 -8.52
N ARG A 43 5.64 -7.48 -8.72
CA ARG A 43 5.55 -8.18 -10.01
C ARG A 43 4.09 -8.36 -10.39
N THR A 44 3.84 -8.41 -11.69
CA THR A 44 2.50 -8.65 -12.23
C THR A 44 2.48 -9.90 -13.08
N GLU A 45 1.32 -10.56 -13.12
CA GLU A 45 1.03 -11.58 -14.11
C GLU A 45 -0.42 -11.45 -14.58
N THR A 46 -0.67 -11.80 -15.84
CA THR A 46 -2.03 -11.89 -16.36
C THR A 46 -2.66 -13.21 -15.92
N VAL A 47 -3.81 -13.14 -15.25
CA VAL A 47 -4.57 -14.30 -14.78
C VAL A 47 -5.97 -14.34 -15.38
N SER A 48 -6.58 -15.52 -15.36
CA SER A 48 -8.04 -15.69 -15.51
C SER A 48 -8.65 -16.05 -14.15
N ARG A 49 -9.71 -15.34 -13.77
CA ARG A 49 -10.48 -15.58 -12.53
C ARG A 49 -11.96 -15.49 -12.87
N ALA A 50 -12.71 -16.55 -12.57
CA ALA A 50 -14.14 -16.65 -12.92
C ALA A 50 -14.43 -16.32 -14.40
N GLY A 51 -13.53 -16.68 -15.32
CA GLY A 51 -13.67 -16.43 -16.76
C GLY A 51 -13.26 -15.03 -17.23
N MET A 52 -12.81 -14.15 -16.33
CA MET A 52 -12.35 -12.79 -16.67
C MET A 52 -10.83 -12.68 -16.63
N ARG A 53 -10.25 -12.01 -17.64
CA ARG A 53 -8.83 -11.61 -17.65
C ARG A 53 -8.61 -10.50 -16.62
N ALA A 54 -7.59 -10.65 -15.79
CA ALA A 54 -7.18 -9.63 -14.83
C ALA A 54 -5.65 -9.59 -14.69
N THR A 55 -5.13 -8.47 -14.19
CA THR A 55 -3.74 -8.38 -13.72
C THR A 55 -3.70 -8.70 -12.23
N LYS A 56 -2.96 -9.74 -11.86
CA LYS A 56 -2.63 -10.04 -10.46
C LYS A 56 -1.32 -9.37 -10.12
N LEU A 57 -1.34 -8.49 -9.12
CA LEU A 57 -0.13 -8.00 -8.48
C LEU A 57 0.34 -9.02 -7.44
N HIS A 58 1.65 -9.21 -7.35
CA HIS A 58 2.29 -9.88 -6.23
C HIS A 58 3.27 -8.92 -5.59
N VAL A 59 3.28 -8.94 -4.26
CA VAL A 59 4.15 -8.16 -3.40
C VAL A 59 5.10 -9.14 -2.73
N ASP A 60 6.32 -9.28 -3.27
CA ASP A 60 7.32 -10.17 -2.71
C ASP A 60 8.17 -9.39 -1.69
N VAL A 61 8.18 -9.83 -0.43
CA VAL A 61 9.00 -9.24 0.64
C VAL A 61 10.43 -9.78 0.50
N LEU A 62 11.41 -8.87 0.40
CA LEU A 62 12.81 -9.21 0.14
C LEU A 62 13.68 -9.27 1.41
N VAL A 63 13.10 -8.93 2.57
CA VAL A 63 13.75 -8.96 3.88
C VAL A 63 13.17 -10.09 4.73
N GLU A 64 14.02 -10.85 5.42
CA GLU A 64 13.60 -12.01 6.21
C GLU A 64 12.77 -11.62 7.45
N ASP A 65 13.08 -10.48 8.07
CA ASP A 65 12.40 -9.96 9.26
C ASP A 65 12.08 -8.47 9.07
N PRO A 66 10.95 -8.13 8.42
CA PRO A 66 10.56 -6.74 8.23
C PRO A 66 10.27 -6.10 9.60
N PRO A 67 10.82 -4.90 9.88
CA PRO A 67 10.59 -4.26 11.16
C PRO A 67 9.11 -3.92 11.34
N HIS A 68 8.56 -4.17 12.53
CA HIS A 68 7.27 -3.62 12.90
C HIS A 68 7.36 -2.10 12.98
N ARG A 69 6.50 -1.40 12.26
CA ARG A 69 6.47 0.07 12.22
C ARG A 69 5.18 0.57 12.85
N THR A 70 5.31 1.56 13.73
CA THR A 70 4.17 2.32 14.22
C THR A 70 3.71 3.30 13.15
N TRP A 71 2.49 3.82 13.29
CA TRP A 71 2.04 4.95 12.48
C TRP A 71 3.02 6.13 12.55
N ALA A 72 3.52 6.47 13.73
CA ALA A 72 4.50 7.55 13.89
C ALA A 72 5.76 7.34 13.03
N ALA A 73 6.27 6.11 12.96
CA ALA A 73 7.42 5.77 12.12
C ALA A 73 7.09 5.85 10.62
N ILE A 74 5.93 5.33 10.20
CA ILE A 74 5.49 5.40 8.79
C ILE A 74 5.29 6.84 8.35
N ARG A 75 4.68 7.68 9.19
CA ARG A 75 4.52 9.12 8.92
C ARG A 75 5.86 9.80 8.67
N GLN A 76 6.86 9.49 9.47
CA GLN A 76 8.21 10.02 9.28
C GLN A 76 8.84 9.52 7.98
N MET A 77 8.75 8.22 7.69
CA MET A 77 9.26 7.65 6.43
C MET A 77 8.61 8.29 5.20
N LEU A 78 7.29 8.50 5.24
CA LEU A 78 6.58 9.21 4.17
C LEU A 78 7.01 10.68 4.08
N ALA A 79 7.37 11.34 5.18
CA ALA A 79 7.84 12.73 5.16
C ALA A 79 9.26 12.87 4.57
N GLU A 80 10.10 11.85 4.74
CA GLU A 80 11.50 11.85 4.30
C GLU A 80 11.69 11.28 2.88
N ALA A 81 10.74 10.46 2.39
CA ALA A 81 10.83 9.82 1.08
C ALA A 81 10.81 10.82 -0.09
N GLU A 82 11.51 10.51 -1.18
CA GLU A 82 11.46 11.27 -2.43
C GLU A 82 10.20 10.91 -3.25
N LEU A 83 9.04 11.35 -2.75
CA LEU A 83 7.74 11.20 -3.40
C LEU A 83 7.25 12.53 -3.98
N ALA A 84 6.47 12.45 -5.07
CA ALA A 84 5.64 13.56 -5.51
C ALA A 84 4.70 14.00 -4.38
N GLU A 85 4.45 15.30 -4.27
CA GLU A 85 3.71 15.87 -3.14
C GLU A 85 2.29 15.30 -3.04
N GLU A 86 1.60 15.15 -4.17
CA GLU A 86 0.27 14.54 -4.18
C GLU A 86 0.29 13.07 -3.75
N THR A 87 1.32 12.31 -4.14
CA THR A 87 1.49 10.91 -3.72
C THR A 87 1.74 10.81 -2.22
N ARG A 88 2.58 11.69 -1.67
CA ARG A 88 2.87 11.77 -0.23
C ARG A 88 1.62 12.12 0.56
N ALA A 89 0.88 13.14 0.13
CA ALA A 89 -0.33 13.59 0.79
C ALA A 89 -1.42 12.50 0.80
N LEU A 90 -1.63 11.80 -0.32
CA LEU A 90 -2.58 10.69 -0.40
C LEU A 90 -2.17 9.50 0.47
N ALA A 91 -0.88 9.13 0.47
CA ALA A 91 -0.39 8.07 1.33
C ALA A 91 -0.58 8.43 2.82
N HIS A 92 -0.26 9.66 3.21
CA HIS A 92 -0.46 10.13 4.58
C HIS A 92 -1.93 10.05 4.99
N ASP A 93 -2.85 10.61 4.18
CA ASP A 93 -4.30 10.59 4.47
C ASP A 93 -4.85 9.16 4.56
N ALA A 94 -4.39 8.25 3.70
CA ALA A 94 -4.78 6.84 3.77
C ALA A 94 -4.32 6.17 5.07
N PHE A 95 -3.04 6.27 5.42
CA PHE A 95 -2.51 5.67 6.65
C PHE A 95 -3.07 6.32 7.92
N GLU A 96 -3.29 7.64 7.93
CA GLU A 96 -3.89 8.34 9.07
C GLU A 96 -5.31 7.84 9.35
N ARG A 97 -6.11 7.64 8.30
CA ARG A 97 -7.47 7.08 8.45
C ARG A 97 -7.45 5.66 8.99
N LEU A 98 -6.51 4.83 8.53
CA LEU A 98 -6.31 3.48 9.07
C LEU A 98 -5.89 3.54 10.54
N ALA A 99 -4.92 4.37 10.89
CA ALA A 99 -4.45 4.54 12.26
C ALA A 99 -5.56 5.02 13.21
N VAL A 100 -6.39 5.98 12.79
CA VAL A 100 -7.53 6.44 13.59
C VAL A 100 -8.57 5.33 13.78
N ALA A 101 -8.83 4.54 12.73
CA ALA A 101 -9.76 3.42 12.81
C ALA A 101 -9.26 2.33 13.77
N GLU A 102 -8.00 1.91 13.62
CA GLU A 102 -7.38 0.90 14.48
C GLU A 102 -7.26 1.36 15.93
N ALA A 103 -6.82 2.60 16.17
CA ALA A 103 -6.74 3.18 17.51
C ALA A 103 -8.09 3.12 18.24
N ARG A 104 -9.18 3.39 17.52
CA ARG A 104 -10.54 3.30 18.07
C ARG A 104 -10.92 1.87 18.42
N VAL A 105 -10.58 0.89 17.59
CA VAL A 105 -10.89 -0.54 17.84
C VAL A 105 -10.07 -1.09 19.01
N HIS A 106 -8.80 -0.70 19.10
CA HIS A 106 -7.86 -1.21 20.10
C HIS A 106 -7.77 -0.37 21.39
N GLY A 107 -8.40 0.81 21.43
CA GLY A 107 -8.40 1.69 22.59
C GLY A 107 -7.03 2.35 22.87
N THR A 108 -6.21 2.53 21.84
CA THR A 108 -4.87 3.14 21.91
C THR A 108 -4.88 4.55 21.30
N ARG A 109 -3.74 5.26 21.35
CA ARG A 109 -3.58 6.52 20.60
C ARG A 109 -3.20 6.21 19.14
N PRO A 110 -3.63 7.02 18.15
CA PRO A 110 -3.25 6.82 16.75
C PRO A 110 -1.75 6.71 16.50
N ASP A 111 -0.93 7.51 17.20
CA ASP A 111 0.54 7.45 17.04
C ASP A 111 1.18 6.15 17.58
N GLU A 112 0.46 5.40 18.42
CA GLU A 112 0.90 4.13 19.03
C GLU A 112 0.38 2.91 18.27
N VAL A 113 -0.39 3.11 17.20
CA VAL A 113 -0.91 2.01 16.38
C VAL A 113 0.24 1.30 15.68
N HIS A 114 0.27 -0.01 15.86
CA HIS A 114 1.03 -0.94 15.04
C HIS A 114 0.06 -1.55 14.04
N PHE A 115 0.34 -1.43 12.74
CA PHE A 115 -0.49 -2.10 11.75
C PHE A 115 -0.26 -3.61 11.87
N HIS A 116 -1.32 -4.35 12.19
CA HIS A 116 -1.30 -5.80 12.40
C HIS A 116 -1.81 -6.59 11.19
N GLU A 117 -2.16 -5.91 10.09
CA GLU A 117 -2.66 -6.49 8.84
C GLU A 117 -1.57 -6.81 7.82
#